data_AF-A0A6S6TWC6-F1
#
_entry.id   AF-A0A6S6TWC6-F1
#
_cell.length_a   1.000
_cell.length_b   1.000
_cell.length_c   1.000
_cell.angle_alpha   90.00
_cell.angle_beta   90.00
_cell.angle_gamma   90.00
#
_symmetry.space_group_name_H-M   'P 1'
#
loop_
_entity.id
_entity.type
_entity.pdbx_description
1 polymer ?
#
loop_
_entity_poly.entity_id
_entity_poly.type
_entity_poly.pdbx_seq_one_letter_code
_entity_poly.pdbx_strand_id
1 'polypeptide(L)' 'MLNNYDFSDGVRGRFYQPKKIPTSMRFDNDILIFLKKQAGKKKIAYQTLINNLLREYMQKEGLVK' A
#
# COMPACT_ATOMS: atom_id res chain seq x y z
N MET A 1 -6.16 4.78 40.57
CA MET A 1 -5.34 3.99 39.62
C MET A 1 -6.21 2.85 39.10
N LEU A 2 -6.77 2.97 37.89
CA LEU A 2 -7.56 1.92 37.26
C LEU A 2 -6.62 1.01 36.46
N ASN A 3 -6.05 0.04 37.16
CA ASN A 3 -5.41 -1.12 36.56
C ASN A 3 -6.53 -2.07 36.19
N ASN A 4 -6.76 -2.28 34.88
CA ASN A 4 -7.28 -3.50 34.26
C ASN A 4 -7.64 -3.18 32.80
N TYR A 5 -6.62 -2.84 32.01
CA TYR A 5 -6.73 -3.05 30.57
C TYR A 5 -6.38 -4.52 30.32
N ASP A 6 -7.40 -5.32 30.06
CA ASP A 6 -7.23 -6.73 29.70
C ASP A 6 -6.82 -6.82 28.23
N PHE A 7 -5.53 -7.07 28.00
CA PHE A 7 -4.95 -7.26 26.67
C PHE A 7 -4.94 -8.74 26.24
N SER A 8 -5.68 -9.61 26.93
CA SER A 8 -5.66 -11.07 26.67
C SER A 8 -6.15 -11.44 25.27
N ASP A 9 -7.02 -10.64 24.67
CA ASP A 9 -7.49 -10.81 23.28
C ASP A 9 -6.65 -10.04 22.24
N GLY A 10 -5.56 -9.40 22.69
CA GLY A 10 -4.63 -8.67 21.85
C GLY A 10 -3.82 -9.61 20.97
N VAL A 11 -4.30 -9.93 19.77
CA VAL A 11 -3.52 -10.68 18.77
C VAL A 11 -2.34 -9.84 18.28
N ARG A 12 -1.19 -9.99 18.95
CA ARG A 12 0.09 -9.41 18.57
C ARG A 12 0.52 -10.04 17.24
N GLY A 13 0.45 -9.28 16.14
CA GLY A 13 0.94 -9.75 14.83
C GLY A 13 -0.04 -9.69 13.66
N ARG A 14 -1.28 -9.17 13.81
CA ARG A 14 -2.10 -8.79 12.64
C ARG A 14 -1.63 -7.47 12.02
N PHE A 15 -0.31 -7.28 11.93
CA PHE A 15 0.22 -6.25 11.05
C PHE A 15 -0.17 -6.63 9.63
N TYR A 16 -0.78 -5.70 8.91
CA TYR A 16 -1.07 -5.88 7.50
C TYR A 16 0.22 -6.26 6.77
N GLN A 17 0.28 -7.50 6.30
CA GLN A 17 1.39 -7.98 5.48
C GLN A 17 0.99 -7.85 4.01
N PRO A 18 1.58 -6.91 3.25
CA PRO A 18 1.26 -6.76 1.83
C PRO A 18 1.71 -7.99 1.04
N LYS A 19 0.77 -8.88 0.70
CA LYS A 19 1.02 -9.98 -0.25
C LYS A 19 0.91 -9.44 -1.68
N LYS A 20 2.02 -9.42 -2.41
CA LYS A 20 2.04 -9.09 -3.83
C LYS A 20 1.48 -10.28 -4.62
N ILE A 21 0.38 -10.06 -5.33
CA ILE A 21 -0.21 -11.05 -6.22
C ILE A 21 0.16 -10.66 -7.65
N PRO A 22 0.74 -11.56 -8.46
CA PRO A 22 0.98 -11.28 -9.87
C PRO A 22 -0.37 -11.18 -10.58
N THR A 23 -0.68 -10.00 -11.11
CA THR A 23 -1.92 -9.74 -11.84
C THR A 23 -1.58 -9.00 -13.12
N SER A 24 -2.20 -9.39 -14.23
CA SER A 24 -2.10 -8.68 -15.50
C SER A 24 -3.13 -7.55 -15.53
N MET A 25 -2.66 -6.31 -15.68
CA MET A 25 -3.48 -5.11 -15.79
C MET A 25 -2.97 -4.29 -16.98
N ARG A 26 -3.89 -3.68 -17.73
CA ARG A 26 -3.55 -2.79 -18.85
C ARG A 26 -3.43 -1.36 -18.33
N PHE A 27 -2.40 -0.65 -18.77
CA PHE A 27 -2.20 0.78 -18.56
C PHE A 27 -2.09 1.47 -19.91
N ASP A 28 -2.58 2.70 -19.99
CA ASP A 28 -2.33 3.56 -21.14
C ASP A 28 -0.84 3.90 -21.23
N ASN A 29 -0.36 4.10 -22.45
CA ASN A 29 1.06 4.26 -22.72
C ASN A 29 1.63 5.54 -22.08
N ASP A 30 0.89 6.64 -22.12
CA ASP A 30 1.26 7.92 -21.52
C ASP A 30 1.37 7.83 -19.99
N ILE A 31 0.41 7.16 -19.33
CA ILE A 31 0.43 6.87 -17.90
C ILE A 31 1.66 6.03 -17.54
N LEU A 32 1.95 4.99 -18.33
CA LEU A 32 3.11 4.13 -18.09
C LEU A 32 4.43 4.90 -18.21
N ILE A 33 4.57 5.75 -19.23
CA ILE A 33 5.74 6.62 -19.42
C ILE A 33 5.90 7.58 -18.23
N PHE A 34 4.81 8.23 -17.81
CA PHE A 34 4.81 9.12 -16.67
C PHE A 34 5.27 8.42 -15.39
N LEU A 35 4.70 7.25 -15.08
CA LEU A 35 5.04 6.48 -13.89
C LEU A 35 6.49 6.01 -13.90
N LYS A 36 7.01 5.55 -15.04
CA LYS A 36 8.43 5.17 -15.18
C LYS A 36 9.36 6.36 -14.92
N LYS A 37 9.04 7.54 -15.47
CA LYS A 37 9.83 8.77 -15.25
C LYS A 37 9.85 9.16 -13.78
N GLN A 38 8.70 9.10 -13.10
CA GLN A 38 8.61 9.40 -11.67
C GLN A 38 9.33 8.37 -10.81
N ALA A 39 9.23 7.09 -11.16
CA ALA A 39 9.92 6.00 -10.49
C ALA A 39 11.45 6.17 -10.57
N GLY A 40 11.97 6.56 -11.75
CA GLY A 40 13.38 6.90 -11.94
C GLY A 40 13.84 8.06 -11.05
N LYS A 41 13.05 9.14 -10.96
CA LYS A 41 13.35 10.27 -10.06
C LYS A 41 13.39 9.86 -8.58
N LYS A 42 12.44 9.01 -8.16
CA LYS A 42 12.34 8.50 -6.78
C LYS A 42 13.29 7.33 -6.48
N LYS A 43 14.04 6.83 -7.48
CA LYS A 43 14.93 5.66 -7.40
C LYS A 43 14.22 4.40 -6.86
N ILE A 44 12.97 4.19 -7.22
CA ILE A 44 12.18 3.00 -6.86
C ILE A 44 11.64 2.32 -8.13
N ALA A 45 11.24 1.05 -8.03
CA ALA A 45 10.59 0.37 -9.13
C ALA A 45 9.20 0.98 -9.43
N TYR A 46 8.82 1.09 -10.71
CA TYR A 46 7.52 1.64 -11.12
C TYR A 46 6.35 0.85 -10.52
N GLN A 47 6.49 -0.48 -10.37
CA GLN A 47 5.48 -1.33 -9.71
C GLN A 47 5.30 -0.97 -8.22
N THR A 48 6.38 -0.62 -7.52
CA THR A 48 6.32 -0.15 -6.13
C THR A 48 5.64 1.21 -6.07
N LEU A 49 5.94 2.11 -7.00
CA LEU A 49 5.30 3.42 -7.09
C LEU A 49 3.79 3.28 -7.30
N ILE A 50 3.35 2.43 -8.23
CA ILE A 50 1.93 2.15 -8.49
C ILE A 50 1.24 1.65 -7.23
N ASN A 51 1.81 0.66 -6.56
CA ASN A 51 1.25 0.13 -5.32
C ASN A 51 1.13 1.21 -4.22
N ASN A 52 2.11 2.10 -4.10
CA ASN A 52 2.05 3.19 -3.13
C ASN A 52 0.94 4.20 -3.46
N LEU A 53 0.81 4.59 -4.72
CA LEU A 53 -0.26 5.49 -5.16
C LEU A 53 -1.65 4.88 -4.90
N LEU A 54 -1.82 3.58 -5.19
CA LEU A 54 -3.07 2.88 -4.91
C LEU A 54 -3.35 2.81 -3.40
N ARG A 55 -2.34 2.60 -2.56
CA ARG A 55 -2.48 2.64 -1.09
C ARG A 55 -2.88 4.01 -0.58
N GLU A 56 -2.24 5.06 -1.08
CA GLU A 56 -2.60 6.43 -0.75
C GLU A 56 -4.05 6.73 -1.15
N TYR A 57 -4.48 6.25 -2.31
CA TYR A 57 -5.87 6.37 -2.75
C TYR A 57 -6.84 5.61 -1.82
N MET A 58 -6.54 4.36 -1.48
CA MET A 58 -7.34 3.57 -0.53
C MET A 58 -7.47 4.25 0.84
N GLN A 59 -6.39 4.90 1.32
CA GLN A 59 -6.41 5.63 2.59
C GLN A 59 -7.31 6.87 2.52
N LYS A 60 -7.30 7.61 1.40
CA LYS A 60 -8.16 8.78 1.19
C LYS A 60 -9.64 8.40 1.09
N GLU A 61 -9.94 7.28 0.45
CA GLU A 61 -11.31 6.75 0.32
C GLU A 61 -11.82 6.09 1.62
N GLY A 62 -11.02 6.02 2.68
CA GLY A 62 -11.44 5.45 3.97
C GLY A 62 -11.50 3.92 3.98
N LEU A 63 -10.94 3.24 2.99
CA LEU A 63 -10.89 1.77 2.88
C LEU A 63 -9.76 1.13 3.71
N VAL A 64 -9.42 1.75 4.85
CA VAL A 64 -8.47 1.19 5.82
C VAL A 64 -9.09 1.25 7.22
N LYS A 65 -9.61 0.11 7.68
CA LYS A 65 -9.70 -0.26 9.09
C LYS A 65 -8.55 -1.21 9.42
#